data_AF-A0A969GE26-F1
#
_entry.id   AF-A0A969GE26-F1
#
_cell.length_a   1.000
_cell.length_b   1.000
_cell.length_c   1.000
_cell.angle_alpha   90.00
_cell.angle_beta   90.00
_cell.angle_gamma   90.00
#
_symmetry.space_group_name_H-M   'P 1'
#
loop_
_entity.id
_entity.type
_entity.pdbx_description
1 polymer ?
#
loop_
_entity_poly.entity_id
_entity_poly.type
_entity_poly.pdbx_seq_one_letter_code
_entity_poly.pdbx_strand_id
1 'polypeptide(L)'
;MGKPEATVPIRSRHWKVDYPEPKSTSFFVEYAPQDRIIATEMIKALKSHGHRQSDNASSAASVFTLVSTFKDDSELDCEKHVVYPVILQSNDKISRQLSKVQWMDFRLGVRNLDVVGKLINEP
;
A
#
# COMPACT_ATOMS: atom_id res chain seq x y z
N MET A 1 -2.60 42.26 37.59
CA MET A 1 -2.27 40.85 37.91
C MET A 1 -3.43 39.97 37.43
N GLY A 2 -3.38 39.50 36.19
CA GLY A 2 -4.36 38.56 35.64
C GLY A 2 -3.60 37.42 34.99
N LYS A 3 -3.69 36.21 35.54
CA LYS A 3 -3.02 35.02 34.98
C LYS A 3 -3.64 34.71 33.61
N PRO A 4 -2.86 34.30 32.59
CA PRO A 4 -3.44 33.80 31.35
C PRO A 4 -4.13 32.47 31.63
N GLU A 5 -5.41 32.38 31.25
CA GLU A 5 -6.16 31.12 31.25
C GLU A 5 -5.48 30.10 30.34
N ALA A 6 -5.28 28.89 30.86
CA ALA A 6 -4.76 27.78 30.10
C ALA A 6 -5.83 27.29 29.10
N THR A 7 -5.60 27.49 27.80
CA THR A 7 -6.44 26.91 26.76
C THR A 7 -6.27 25.39 26.79
N VAL A 8 -7.35 24.68 27.10
CA VAL A 8 -7.39 23.20 27.05
C VAL A 8 -7.06 22.76 25.62
N PRO A 9 -6.10 21.83 25.39
CA PRO A 9 -5.84 21.34 24.05
C PRO A 9 -7.10 20.66 23.51
N ILE A 10 -7.44 20.99 22.27
CA ILE A 10 -8.56 20.38 21.55
C ILE A 10 -8.37 18.87 21.60
N ARG A 11 -9.22 18.16 22.35
CA ARG A 11 -9.31 16.70 22.30
C ARG A 11 -9.41 16.29 20.84
N SER A 12 -8.44 15.54 20.36
CA SER A 12 -8.47 14.92 19.04
C SER A 12 -9.80 14.19 18.88
N ARG A 13 -10.72 14.73 18.08
CA ARG A 13 -11.90 13.97 17.65
C ARG A 13 -11.33 12.77 16.92
N HIS A 14 -11.53 11.57 17.45
CA HIS A 14 -11.35 10.35 16.70
C HIS A 14 -12.35 10.39 15.55
N TRP A 15 -11.95 10.95 14.42
CA TRP A 15 -12.73 10.89 13.21
C TRP A 15 -12.73 9.42 12.80
N LYS A 16 -13.84 8.72 13.08
CA LYS A 16 -14.11 7.45 12.44
C LYS A 16 -14.30 7.77 10.96
N VAL A 17 -13.26 7.53 10.18
CA VAL A 17 -13.43 7.48 8.72
C VAL A 17 -14.30 6.25 8.47
N ASP A 18 -15.56 6.46 8.13
CA ASP A 18 -16.35 5.42 7.49
C ASP A 18 -15.76 5.22 6.10
N TYR A 19 -14.87 4.23 5.98
CA TYR A 19 -14.41 3.78 4.68
C TYR A 19 -15.58 3.03 4.04
N PRO A 20 -16.03 3.41 2.83
CA PRO A 20 -17.02 2.61 2.11
C PRO A 20 -16.52 1.16 2.02
N GLU A 21 -17.43 0.18 2.10
CA GLU A 21 -17.03 -1.22 1.97
C GLU A 21 -16.28 -1.44 0.65
N PRO A 22 -15.18 -2.20 0.68
CA PRO A 22 -14.40 -2.37 -0.51
C PRO A 22 -15.13 -3.03 -1.66
N LYS A 23 -15.22 -2.30 -2.79
CA LYS A 23 -15.59 -2.92 -4.06
C LYS A 23 -14.51 -3.94 -4.37
N SER A 24 -14.91 -5.20 -4.45
CA SER A 24 -14.02 -6.29 -4.85
C SER A 24 -13.33 -5.92 -6.18
N THR A 25 -11.99 -5.93 -6.18
CA THR A 25 -11.17 -5.60 -7.35
C THR A 25 -10.18 -6.72 -7.62
N SER A 26 -9.70 -6.83 -8.85
CA SER A 26 -8.64 -7.77 -9.21
C SER A 26 -7.26 -7.18 -8.90
N PHE A 27 -6.39 -7.97 -8.29
CA PHE A 27 -5.06 -7.53 -7.89
C PHE A 27 -3.96 -8.51 -8.28
N PHE A 28 -2.75 -8.00 -8.48
CA PHE A 28 -1.54 -8.82 -8.59
C PHE A 28 -0.48 -8.29 -7.62
N VAL A 29 0.32 -9.18 -7.05
CA VAL A 29 1.47 -8.80 -6.21
C VAL A 29 2.72 -9.19 -6.95
N GLU A 30 3.50 -8.20 -7.32
CA GLU A 30 4.77 -8.33 -8.02
C GLU A 30 5.91 -8.23 -6.99
N TYR A 31 6.78 -9.23 -6.92
CA TYR A 31 7.78 -9.32 -5.85
C TYR A 31 9.03 -10.10 -6.29
N ALA A 32 10.18 -9.80 -5.68
CA ALA A 32 11.37 -10.64 -5.83
C ALA A 32 11.21 -11.95 -5.05
N PRO A 33 11.81 -13.08 -5.46
CA PRO A 33 11.68 -14.35 -4.75
C PRO A 33 11.99 -14.29 -3.24
N GLN A 34 12.90 -13.39 -2.83
CA GLN A 34 13.31 -13.14 -1.45
C GLN A 34 12.18 -12.55 -0.59
N ASP A 35 11.23 -11.83 -1.20
CA ASP A 35 10.13 -11.15 -0.53
C ASP A 35 8.87 -12.03 -0.41
N ARG A 36 8.96 -13.32 -0.77
CA ARG A 36 7.82 -14.26 -0.85
C ARG A 36 6.97 -14.31 0.41
N ILE A 37 7.59 -14.26 1.59
CA ILE A 37 6.86 -14.31 2.87
C ILE A 37 5.93 -13.10 2.97
N ILE A 38 6.46 -11.90 2.69
CA ILE A 38 5.71 -10.64 2.75
C ILE A 38 4.64 -10.60 1.66
N ALA A 39 4.97 -11.05 0.45
CA ALA A 39 4.01 -11.18 -0.65
C ALA A 39 2.84 -12.10 -0.28
N THR A 40 3.12 -13.23 0.36
CA THR A 40 2.09 -14.20 0.79
C THR A 40 1.15 -13.57 1.82
N GLU A 41 1.69 -12.86 2.82
CA GLU A 41 0.88 -12.17 3.82
C GLU A 41 0.05 -11.03 3.21
N MET A 42 0.61 -10.27 2.27
CA MET A 42 -0.12 -9.24 1.53
C MET A 42 -1.27 -9.85 0.72
N ILE A 43 -1.01 -10.92 -0.06
CA ILE A 43 -2.04 -11.63 -0.83
C ILE A 43 -3.16 -12.11 0.10
N LYS A 44 -2.81 -12.67 1.26
CA LYS A 44 -3.77 -13.14 2.25
C LYS A 44 -4.63 -12.00 2.80
N ALA A 45 -4.01 -10.86 3.15
CA ALA A 45 -4.72 -9.68 3.61
C ALA A 45 -5.70 -9.16 2.54
N LEU A 46 -5.25 -9.02 1.30
CA LEU A 46 -6.07 -8.58 0.17
C LEU A 46 -7.26 -9.52 -0.07
N LYS A 47 -7.04 -10.84 -0.03
CA LYS A 47 -8.12 -11.83 -0.15
C LYS A 47 -9.12 -11.76 1.01
N SER A 48 -8.65 -11.54 2.24
CA SER A 48 -9.55 -11.40 3.41
C SER A 48 -10.46 -10.17 3.33
N HIS A 49 -10.07 -9.17 2.53
CA HIS A 49 -10.87 -7.99 2.22
C HIS A 49 -11.75 -8.14 0.97
N GLY A 50 -11.85 -9.36 0.41
CA GLY A 50 -12.74 -9.66 -0.71
C GLY A 50 -12.16 -9.36 -2.09
N HIS A 51 -10.89 -9.00 -2.21
CA HIS A 51 -10.23 -8.79 -3.49
C HIS A 51 -9.84 -10.12 -4.16
N ARG A 52 -9.79 -10.14 -5.49
CA ARG A 52 -9.49 -11.35 -6.28
C ARG A 52 -8.08 -11.27 -6.83
N GLN A 53 -7.28 -12.30 -6.59
CA GLN A 53 -5.93 -12.38 -7.17
C GLN A 53 -6.02 -12.74 -8.65
N SER A 54 -5.35 -11.97 -9.51
CA SER A 54 -5.18 -12.27 -10.94
C SER A 54 -4.00 -13.22 -11.17
N ASP A 55 -4.03 -13.92 -12.31
CA ASP A 55 -2.96 -14.86 -12.71
C ASP A 55 -1.68 -14.14 -13.17
N ASN A 56 -1.82 -12.92 -13.70
CA ASN A 56 -0.71 -12.11 -14.20
C ASN A 56 -0.95 -10.62 -13.95
N ALA A 57 0.15 -9.85 -13.96
CA ALA A 57 0.14 -8.42 -13.66
C ALA A 57 -0.74 -7.62 -14.64
N SER A 58 -0.67 -7.90 -15.94
CA SER A 58 -1.39 -7.16 -16.98
C SER A 58 -2.92 -7.31 -16.94
N SER A 59 -3.44 -8.36 -16.30
CA SER A 59 -4.87 -8.63 -16.15
C SER A 59 -5.45 -8.12 -14.82
N ALA A 60 -4.61 -7.58 -13.93
CA ALA A 60 -5.05 -7.02 -12.67
C ALA A 60 -5.47 -5.56 -12.81
N ALA A 61 -6.53 -5.17 -12.11
CA ALA A 61 -6.95 -3.77 -12.00
C ALA A 61 -5.98 -2.97 -11.11
N SER A 62 -5.27 -3.62 -10.19
CA SER A 62 -4.25 -2.99 -9.35
C SER A 62 -3.06 -3.91 -9.14
N VAL A 63 -1.85 -3.38 -9.28
CA VAL A 63 -0.61 -4.12 -9.08
C VAL A 63 0.16 -3.56 -7.90
N PHE A 64 0.47 -4.43 -6.94
CA PHE A 64 1.28 -4.10 -5.78
C PHE A 64 2.71 -4.55 -6.03
N THR A 65 3.61 -3.60 -6.26
CA THR A 65 5.02 -3.90 -6.50
C THR A 65 5.78 -3.80 -5.18
N LEU A 66 6.23 -4.94 -4.65
CA LEU A 66 7.08 -4.98 -3.47
C LEU A 66 8.48 -4.49 -3.84
N VAL A 67 8.84 -3.34 -3.29
CA VAL A 67 10.14 -2.69 -3.47
C VAL A 67 11.02 -3.03 -2.29
N SER A 68 12.12 -3.71 -2.58
CA SER A 68 13.13 -4.17 -1.61
C SER A 68 14.52 -3.97 -2.19
N THR A 69 15.58 -4.41 -1.51
CA THR A 69 16.92 -4.40 -2.12
C THR A 69 17.04 -5.34 -3.32
N PHE A 70 16.06 -6.23 -3.55
CA PHE A 70 16.06 -7.24 -4.62
C PHE A 70 15.18 -6.86 -5.82
N LYS A 71 14.30 -5.87 -5.67
CA LYS A 71 13.44 -5.35 -6.74
C LYS A 71 13.22 -3.85 -6.56
N ASP A 72 13.59 -3.11 -7.59
CA ASP A 72 13.60 -1.64 -7.61
C ASP A 72 12.65 -1.04 -8.66
N ASP A 73 11.99 -1.87 -9.47
CA ASP A 73 11.08 -1.46 -10.53
C ASP A 73 9.90 -2.42 -10.71
N SER A 74 8.85 -1.95 -11.40
CA SER A 74 7.76 -2.78 -11.91
C SER A 74 7.99 -3.16 -13.37
N GLU A 75 7.60 -4.37 -13.73
CA GLU A 75 7.53 -4.85 -15.11
C GLU A 75 6.41 -4.16 -15.91
N LEU A 76 5.46 -3.51 -15.22
CA LEU A 76 4.39 -2.74 -15.85
C LEU A 76 4.74 -1.27 -15.98
N ASP A 77 4.25 -0.68 -17.07
CA ASP A 77 4.25 0.76 -17.29
C ASP A 77 3.24 1.44 -16.35
N CYS A 78 3.77 2.22 -15.39
CA CYS A 78 2.98 2.94 -14.38
C CYS A 78 2.06 4.02 -14.96
N GLU A 79 2.26 4.46 -16.21
CA GLU A 79 1.35 5.41 -16.88
C GLU A 79 0.12 4.69 -17.47
N LYS A 80 0.20 3.37 -17.66
CA LYS A 80 -0.86 2.55 -18.28
C LYS A 80 -1.58 1.65 -17.29
N HIS A 81 -0.97 1.37 -16.15
CA HIS A 81 -1.50 0.46 -15.13
C HIS A 81 -1.49 1.13 -13.76
N VAL A 82 -2.46 0.77 -12.93
CA VAL A 82 -2.50 1.22 -11.53
C VAL A 82 -1.49 0.41 -10.73
N VAL A 83 -0.30 0.99 -10.54
CA VAL A 83 0.80 0.39 -9.78
C VAL A 83 0.94 1.10 -8.44
N TYR A 84 0.94 0.32 -7.36
CA TYR A 84 1.18 0.75 -6.01
C TYR A 84 2.53 0.20 -5.52
N PRO A 85 3.60 1.01 -5.48
CA PRO A 85 4.84 0.61 -4.85
C PRO A 85 4.65 0.41 -3.34
N VAL A 86 5.12 -0.73 -2.84
CA VAL A 86 5.12 -1.08 -1.41
C VAL A 86 6.57 -1.17 -0.96
N ILE A 87 7.05 -0.17 -0.23
CA ILE A 87 8.45 -0.07 0.15
C ILE A 87 8.70 -0.90 1.41
N LEU A 88 9.38 -2.03 1.25
CA LEU A 88 9.72 -2.95 2.35
C LEU A 88 11.05 -2.60 3.01
N GLN A 89 12.00 -2.13 2.21
CA GLN A 89 13.35 -1.77 2.64
C GLN A 89 13.78 -0.50 1.92
N SER A 90 14.69 0.27 2.54
CA SER A 90 15.29 1.41 1.85
C SER A 90 16.01 0.93 0.60
N ASN A 91 15.65 1.52 -0.53
CA ASN A 91 16.27 1.25 -1.82
C ASN A 91 16.53 2.59 -2.51
N ASP A 92 17.80 2.89 -2.72
CA ASP A 92 18.34 4.07 -3.39
C ASP A 92 18.27 3.99 -4.92
N LYS A 93 17.86 2.84 -5.46
CA LYS A 93 17.76 2.55 -6.89
C LYS A 93 16.33 2.48 -7.41
N ILE A 94 15.34 2.93 -6.63
CA ILE A 94 13.93 2.96 -7.07
C ILE A 94 13.83 3.64 -8.44
N SER A 95 13.14 2.97 -9.36
CA SER A 95 13.05 3.41 -10.74
C SER A 95 12.40 4.79 -10.88
N ARG A 96 12.68 5.43 -12.02
CA ARG A 96 12.08 6.73 -12.35
C ARG A 96 10.55 6.68 -12.49
N GLN A 97 9.98 5.52 -12.83
CA GLN A 97 8.52 5.38 -12.92
C GLN A 97 7.90 5.22 -11.54
N LEU A 98 8.45 4.36 -10.68
CA LEU A 98 7.91 4.15 -9.33
C LEU A 98 8.09 5.38 -8.43
N SER A 99 9.16 6.15 -8.62
CA SER A 99 9.38 7.41 -7.87
C SER A 99 8.37 8.52 -8.19
N LYS A 100 7.59 8.39 -9.28
CA LYS A 100 6.56 9.38 -9.66
C LYS A 100 5.17 9.04 -9.13
N VAL A 101 4.95 7.84 -8.59
CA VAL A 101 3.64 7.39 -8.11
C VAL A 101 3.62 7.32 -6.59
N GLN A 102 2.43 7.34 -6.01
CA GLN A 102 2.25 7.30 -4.56
C GLN A 102 2.62 5.93 -4.00
N TRP A 103 3.53 5.92 -3.03
CA TRP A 103 4.01 4.71 -2.37
C TRP A 103 3.32 4.41 -1.03
N MET A 104 3.35 3.15 -0.64
CA MET A 104 3.06 2.70 0.72
C MET A 104 4.37 2.32 1.42
N ASP A 105 4.68 2.99 2.53
CA ASP A 105 5.94 2.76 3.25
C ASP A 105 5.77 1.76 4.40
N PHE A 106 6.40 0.60 4.27
CA PHE A 106 6.41 -0.50 5.24
C PHE A 106 7.81 -0.73 5.87
N ARG A 107 8.76 0.19 5.68
CA ARG A 107 10.15 0.05 6.18
C ARG A 107 10.27 -0.01 7.70
N LEU A 108 9.29 0.54 8.43
CA LEU A 108 9.23 0.48 9.90
C LEU A 108 8.73 -0.89 10.42
N GLY A 109 8.54 -1.85 9.52
CA GLY A 109 8.09 -3.20 9.79
C GLY A 109 6.76 -3.47 9.11
N VAL A 110 6.59 -4.72 8.65
CA VAL A 110 5.35 -5.24 8.05
C VAL A 110 4.31 -5.46 9.15
N ARG A 111 3.88 -4.36 9.77
CA ARG A 111 2.75 -4.30 10.70
C ARG A 111 1.60 -3.66 9.94
N ASN A 112 0.38 -4.13 10.18
CA ASN A 112 -0.85 -3.59 9.60
C ASN A 112 -1.06 -3.82 8.08
N LEU A 113 -0.64 -4.97 7.52
CA LEU A 113 -0.97 -5.35 6.13
C LEU A 113 -2.49 -5.43 5.89
N ASP A 114 -3.28 -5.64 6.93
CA ASP A 114 -4.75 -5.57 6.89
C ASP A 114 -5.27 -4.19 6.46
N VAL A 115 -4.53 -3.11 6.75
CA VAL A 115 -4.92 -1.75 6.33
C VAL A 115 -4.78 -1.59 4.81
N VAL A 116 -3.87 -2.31 4.17
CA VAL A 116 -3.71 -2.27 2.70
C VAL A 116 -5.00 -2.69 2.00
N GLY A 117 -5.69 -3.73 2.51
CA GLY A 117 -6.98 -4.17 1.96
C GLY A 117 -8.11 -3.14 2.09
N LYS A 118 -8.01 -2.19 3.03
CA LYS A 118 -9.01 -1.12 3.20
C LYS A 118 -8.76 0.08 2.29
N LEU A 119 -7.52 0.26 1.82
CA LEU A 119 -7.11 1.42 1.02
C LEU A 119 -7.40 1.28 -0.48
N ILE A 120 -7.93 0.13 -0.90
CA ILE A 120 -8.11 -0.22 -2.32
C ILE A 120 -9.39 0.38 -2.93
N ASN A 121 -10.10 1.21 -2.17
CA ASN A 121 -11.36 1.80 -2.61
C ASN A 121 -11.20 3.10 -3.37
N GLU A 122 -11.06 2.89 -4.68
CA GLU A 122 -11.26 3.78 -5.82
C GLU A 122 -10.38 5.08 -5.89
N PRO A 123 -9.87 5.41 -7.10
CA PRO A 123 -9.22 6.69 -7.40
C PRO A 123 -10.17 7.90 -7.37
#